data_AF-A0A7S0R418-F1
#
_entry.id   AF-A0A7S0R418-F1
#
_cell.length_a   1.000
_cell.length_b   1.000
_cell.length_c   1.000
_cell.angle_alpha   90.00
_cell.angle_beta   90.00
_cell.angle_gamma   90.00
#
_symmetry.space_group_name_H-M   'P 1'
#
loop_
_entity.id
_entity.type
_entity.pdbx_description
1 polymer ?
#
loop_
_entity_poly.entity_id
_entity_poly.type
_entity_poly.pdbx_seq_one_letter_code
_entity_poly.pdbx_strand_id
1 'polypeptide(L)'
;KPPGFRIGDKVKFRKDLAEYWDAGDTGTVTEVSTTRNDAPLAVRLDKDKRSFHTQAWRVSYIVDGDDSTPTDRPEEDEDELPWQLVGIMSHEKMDEFQRRW
;
A
#
# COMPACT_ATOMS: atom_id res chain seq x y z
N LYS A 1 -8.63 11.96 10.79
CA LYS A 1 -9.63 11.15 10.04
C LYS A 1 -8.91 9.86 9.63
N PRO A 2 -9.41 8.66 9.98
CA PRO A 2 -8.76 7.44 9.54
C PRO A 2 -8.67 7.44 8.00
N PRO A 3 -7.60 6.88 7.41
CA PRO A 3 -7.49 6.78 5.96
C PRO A 3 -8.71 6.03 5.43
N GLY A 4 -9.31 6.52 4.35
CA GLY A 4 -10.41 5.82 3.69
C GLY A 4 -9.91 4.50 3.09
N PHE A 5 -10.84 3.59 2.77
CA PHE A 5 -10.52 2.34 2.09
C PHE A 5 -9.91 2.61 0.72
N ARG A 6 -8.96 1.76 0.31
CA ARG A 6 -8.27 1.79 -0.98
C ARG A 6 -8.49 0.48 -1.71
N ILE A 7 -8.37 0.53 -3.03
CA ILE A 7 -8.36 -0.68 -3.87
C ILE A 7 -7.12 -1.50 -3.50
N GLY A 8 -7.30 -2.80 -3.28
CA GLY A 8 -6.26 -3.73 -2.84
C GLY A 8 -6.29 -4.04 -1.33
N ASP A 9 -6.98 -3.22 -0.52
CA ASP A 9 -7.02 -3.42 0.93
C ASP A 9 -7.68 -4.75 1.30
N LYS A 10 -7.08 -5.43 2.28
CA LYS A 10 -7.67 -6.62 2.92
C LYS A 10 -8.66 -6.21 4.00
N VAL A 11 -9.86 -6.73 3.90
CA VAL A 11 -10.97 -6.41 4.81
C VAL A 11 -11.64 -7.66 5.33
N LYS A 12 -12.18 -7.55 6.55
CA LYS A 12 -12.95 -8.58 7.24
C LYS A 12 -14.38 -8.11 7.46
N PHE A 13 -15.35 -8.96 7.13
CA PHE A 13 -16.77 -8.66 7.36
C PHE A 13 -17.12 -8.78 8.85
N ARG A 14 -17.78 -7.75 9.40
CA ARG A 14 -18.13 -7.68 10.83
C ARG A 14 -19.35 -8.52 11.19
N LYS A 15 -20.27 -8.68 10.26
CA LYS A 15 -21.55 -9.37 10.43
C LYS A 15 -21.83 -10.24 9.23
N ASP A 16 -22.53 -11.34 9.46
CA ASP A 16 -23.07 -12.18 8.41
C ASP A 16 -24.14 -11.44 7.61
N LEU A 17 -24.26 -11.82 6.35
CA LEU A 17 -25.37 -11.46 5.49
C LEU A 17 -25.78 -12.71 4.72
N ALA A 18 -26.94 -13.27 5.09
CA ALA A 18 -27.46 -14.50 4.51
C ALA A 18 -27.33 -14.52 2.98
N GLU A 19 -26.79 -15.60 2.43
CA GLU A 19 -26.53 -15.83 0.99
C GLU A 19 -25.33 -15.09 0.38
N TYR A 20 -24.81 -14.07 1.05
CA TYR A 20 -23.68 -13.27 0.56
C TYR A 20 -22.36 -13.67 1.21
N TRP A 21 -22.23 -13.49 2.53
CA TRP A 21 -20.99 -13.77 3.28
C TRP A 21 -21.29 -14.08 4.75
N ASP A 22 -20.33 -14.73 5.39
CA ASP A 22 -20.39 -15.08 6.81
C ASP A 22 -19.67 -14.02 7.67
N ALA A 23 -20.03 -13.95 8.95
CA ALA A 23 -19.33 -13.09 9.89
C ALA A 23 -17.86 -13.53 10.01
N GLY A 24 -16.94 -12.61 9.74
CA GLY A 24 -15.51 -12.87 9.78
C GLY A 24 -14.90 -13.37 8.48
N ASP A 25 -15.67 -13.51 7.40
CA ASP A 25 -15.11 -13.72 6.06
C ASP A 25 -14.14 -12.60 5.69
N THR A 26 -13.15 -12.93 4.86
CA THR A 26 -12.16 -11.97 4.36
C THR A 26 -12.33 -11.72 2.87
N GLY A 27 -11.95 -10.53 2.44
CA GLY A 27 -11.94 -10.16 1.04
C GLY A 27 -10.98 -9.02 0.73
N THR A 28 -10.85 -8.72 -0.56
CA THR A 28 -10.05 -7.62 -1.08
C THR A 28 -10.94 -6.58 -1.70
N VAL A 29 -10.72 -5.30 -1.36
CA VAL A 29 -11.43 -4.18 -1.98
C VAL A 29 -11.01 -4.07 -3.44
N THR A 30 -11.96 -4.14 -4.36
CA THR A 30 -11.74 -4.02 -5.80
C THR A 30 -12.17 -2.67 -6.36
N GLU A 31 -13.08 -1.98 -5.67
CA GLU A 31 -13.58 -0.67 -6.07
C GLU A 31 -13.94 0.17 -4.84
N VAL A 32 -13.63 1.46 -4.89
CA VAL A 32 -14.01 2.44 -3.88
C VAL A 32 -14.77 3.56 -4.58
N SER A 33 -16.06 3.72 -4.28
CA SER A 33 -16.79 4.89 -4.74
C SER A 33 -16.27 6.14 -4.03
N THR A 34 -15.71 7.09 -4.78
CA THR A 34 -14.93 8.22 -4.21
C THR A 34 -15.78 9.36 -3.66
N THR A 35 -17.11 9.26 -3.72
CA THR A 35 -18.00 10.41 -3.47
C THR A 35 -18.20 10.71 -1.97
N ARG A 36 -18.06 9.73 -1.05
CA ARG A 36 -18.27 9.90 0.41
C ARG A 36 -17.47 8.91 1.26
N ASN A 37 -17.30 9.23 2.54
CA ASN A 37 -16.62 8.36 3.51
C ASN A 37 -17.42 7.08 3.86
N ASP A 38 -18.74 7.12 3.65
CA ASP A 38 -19.67 5.98 3.73
C ASP A 38 -20.00 5.40 2.35
N ALA A 39 -19.13 5.62 1.37
CA ALA A 39 -19.41 5.17 0.04
C ALA A 39 -19.42 3.62 -0.04
N PRO A 40 -20.25 3.06 -0.93
CA PRO A 40 -20.21 1.64 -1.20
C PRO A 40 -18.83 1.23 -1.74
N LEU A 41 -18.40 0.06 -1.29
CA LEU A 41 -17.17 -0.60 -1.68
C LEU A 41 -17.53 -1.87 -2.45
N ALA A 42 -16.81 -2.17 -3.53
CA ALA A 42 -16.81 -3.50 -4.09
C ALA A 42 -15.73 -4.32 -3.39
N VAL A 43 -16.11 -5.48 -2.84
CA VAL A 43 -15.19 -6.40 -2.17
C VAL A 43 -15.30 -7.76 -2.84
N ARG A 44 -14.15 -8.33 -3.21
CA ARG A 44 -14.03 -9.70 -3.69
C ARG A 44 -13.69 -10.63 -2.54
N LEU A 45 -14.54 -11.60 -2.25
CA LEU A 45 -14.29 -12.60 -1.20
C LEU A 45 -13.09 -13.47 -1.55
N ASP A 46 -12.30 -13.81 -0.54
CA ASP A 46 -11.14 -14.68 -0.75
C ASP A 46 -11.54 -16.14 -0.97
N LYS A 47 -12.65 -16.58 -0.36
CA LYS A 47 -13.12 -17.98 -0.35
C LYS A 47 -13.59 -18.49 -1.72
N ASP A 48 -14.37 -17.67 -2.43
CA ASP A 48 -15.09 -18.08 -3.64
C ASP A 48 -14.90 -17.09 -4.81
N LYS A 49 -14.10 -16.04 -4.60
CA LYS A 49 -13.83 -14.96 -5.58
C LYS A 49 -15.07 -14.22 -6.07
N ARG A 50 -16.22 -14.36 -5.39
CA ARG A 50 -17.41 -13.57 -5.69
C ARG A 50 -17.20 -12.12 -5.26
N SER A 51 -17.69 -11.20 -6.07
CA SER A 51 -17.62 -9.76 -5.81
C SER A 51 -18.97 -9.23 -5.35
N PHE A 52 -18.96 -8.40 -4.31
CA PHE A 52 -20.15 -7.81 -3.72
C PHE A 52 -19.97 -6.33 -3.47
N HIS A 53 -21.05 -5.57 -3.67
CA HIS A 53 -21.11 -4.18 -3.27
C HIS A 53 -21.63 -4.12 -1.84
N THR A 54 -20.85 -3.57 -0.94
CA THR A 54 -21.16 -3.48 0.48
C THR A 54 -20.87 -2.08 1.01
N GLN A 55 -21.43 -1.75 2.17
CA GLN A 55 -21.19 -0.48 2.82
C GLN A 55 -19.90 -0.54 3.65
N ALA A 56 -19.10 0.53 3.64
CA ALA A 56 -17.83 0.62 4.36
C ALA A 56 -17.94 0.28 5.86
N TRP A 57 -19.06 0.60 6.51
CA TRP A 57 -19.29 0.31 7.94
C TRP A 57 -19.44 -1.19 8.28
N ARG A 58 -19.70 -2.04 7.27
CA ARG A 58 -19.83 -3.51 7.43
C ARG A 58 -18.51 -4.25 7.47
N VAL A 59 -17.42 -3.58 7.09
CA VAL A 59 -16.09 -4.18 7.02
C VAL A 59 -15.12 -3.49 7.97
N SER A 60 -14.10 -4.23 8.40
CA SER A 60 -12.94 -3.73 9.14
C SER A 60 -11.67 -4.02 8.34
N TYR A 61 -10.68 -3.15 8.45
CA TYR A 61 -9.33 -3.47 7.99
C TYR A 61 -8.81 -4.71 8.70
N ILE A 62 -8.15 -5.58 7.94
CA ILE A 62 -7.27 -6.59 8.50
C ILE A 62 -5.93 -5.88 8.63
N VAL A 63 -5.63 -5.43 9.85
CA VAL A 63 -4.25 -5.03 10.18
C VAL A 63 -3.54 -6.34 10.43
N ASP A 64 -2.97 -6.92 9.37
CA ASP A 64 -1.93 -7.92 9.56
C ASP A 64 -0.87 -7.24 10.44
N GLY A 65 -0.58 -7.86 11.58
CA GLY A 65 0.32 -7.31 12.60
C GLY A 65 1.77 -7.34 12.13
N ASP A 66 2.08 -6.60 11.07
CA ASP A 66 3.42 -6.26 10.64
C ASP A 66 3.47 -4.76 10.33
N ASP A 67 4.49 -4.14 10.91
CA ASP A 67 4.77 -2.72 10.89
C ASP A 67 4.90 -2.22 9.45
N SER A 68 3.85 -1.59 8.92
CA SER A 68 3.92 -0.94 7.61
C SER A 68 3.09 0.33 7.63
N THR A 69 3.72 1.39 8.11
CA THR A 69 3.40 2.77 7.73
C THR A 69 3.14 2.87 6.23
N PRO A 70 2.01 3.45 5.77
CA PRO A 70 1.81 3.71 4.36
C PRO A 70 2.60 4.97 4.00
N THR A 71 3.85 4.80 3.56
CA THR A 71 4.59 5.81 2.81
C THR A 71 5.36 5.08 1.73
N ASP A 72 4.74 4.87 0.58
CA ASP A 72 5.31 5.33 -0.68
C ASP A 72 4.28 5.22 -1.81
N ARG A 73 4.24 6.24 -2.66
CA ARG A 73 3.49 6.27 -3.92
C ARG A 73 4.24 5.40 -4.94
N PRO A 74 3.57 4.74 -5.90
CA PRO A 74 4.22 4.48 -7.17
C PRO A 74 4.34 5.84 -7.87
N GLU A 75 5.48 6.51 -7.70
CA GLU A 75 5.89 7.52 -8.68
C GLU A 75 6.24 6.79 -9.97
N GLU A 76 5.80 7.40 -11.06
CA GLU A 76 5.79 6.88 -12.42
C GLU A 76 7.14 6.31 -12.85
N ASP A 77 7.12 5.07 -13.36
CA ASP A 77 8.15 4.52 -14.22
C ASP A 77 8.26 5.38 -15.50
N GLU A 78 9.03 6.46 -15.42
CA GLU A 78 9.57 7.15 -16.60
C GLU A 78 11.10 7.02 -16.60
N ASP A 79 11.55 6.18 -17.53
CA ASP A 79 12.81 6.26 -18.25
C ASP A 79 14.14 5.93 -17.54
N GLU A 80 14.66 4.78 -17.96
CA GLU A 80 16.05 4.40 -18.00
C GLU A 80 17.01 5.56 -18.35
N LEU A 81 17.95 5.90 -17.45
CA LEU A 81 19.25 6.49 -17.85
C LEU A 81 20.41 5.92 -16.99
N PRO A 82 21.25 5.02 -17.55
CA PRO A 82 22.26 4.26 -16.81
C PRO A 82 23.66 4.89 -16.85
N TRP A 83 23.93 6.00 -16.16
CA TRP A 83 25.28 6.60 -16.20
C TRP A 83 25.89 7.14 -14.89
N GLN A 84 25.30 6.91 -13.71
CA GLN A 84 25.96 7.30 -12.45
C GLN A 84 26.82 6.19 -11.85
N LEU A 85 27.95 5.90 -12.52
CA LEU A 85 29.14 5.39 -11.84
C LEU A 85 29.77 6.55 -11.06
N VAL A 86 29.46 6.63 -9.76
CA VAL A 86 30.09 7.57 -8.82
C VAL A 86 31.57 7.21 -8.67
N GLY A 87 32.42 8.23 -8.79
CA GLY A 87 33.87 8.13 -8.74
C GLY A 87 34.42 7.47 -7.47
N ILE A 88 35.27 6.48 -7.70
CA ILE A 88 36.61 6.27 -7.11
C ILE A 88 36.79 6.78 -5.66
N MET A 89 36.69 5.83 -4.74
CA MET A 89 37.60 5.53 -3.62
C MET A 89 38.43 6.67 -2.97
N SER A 90 38.17 6.84 -1.67
CA SER A 90 39.15 6.90 -0.55
C SER A 90 40.40 7.78 -0.64
N HIS A 91 40.41 8.79 0.24
CA HIS A 91 41.51 9.16 1.16
C HIS A 91 42.78 8.29 1.11
N GLU A 92 43.89 8.84 0.59
CA GLU A 92 45.19 8.86 1.29
C GLU A 92 46.19 9.81 0.59
N LYS A 93 46.85 10.66 1.39
CA LYS A 93 48.03 11.51 1.10
C LYS A 93 47.80 12.94 0.57
N MET A 94 47.35 13.81 1.46
CA MET A 94 48.02 15.12 1.64
C MET A 94 49.28 14.88 2.49
N ASP A 95 50.46 14.99 1.89
CA ASP A 95 51.64 15.63 2.48
C ASP A 95 52.70 15.77 1.38
N GLU A 96 53.53 16.83 1.45
CA GLU A 96 54.71 17.06 0.59
C GLU A 96 54.51 17.82 -0.76
N PHE A 97 53.95 19.04 -0.75
CA PHE A 97 54.38 20.07 -1.73
C PHE A 97 54.20 21.54 -1.32
N GLN A 98 53.92 21.85 -0.05
CA GLN A 98 53.82 23.23 0.46
C GLN A 98 54.74 23.53 1.64
N ARG A 99 55.93 22.92 1.65
CA ARG A 99 57.07 23.50 2.35
C ARG A 99 58.30 23.32 1.48
N ARG A 100 58.79 24.48 1.00
CA ARG A 100 60.19 24.91 1.10
C ARG A 100 60.86 25.13 -0.26
N TRP A 101 60.84 26.41 -0.66
CA TRP A 101 61.82 27.12 -1.50
C TRP A 101 61.75 26.87 -3.01
#